data_AF-A0A0S8BZK3-F1
#
_entry.id   AF-A0A0S8BZK3-F1
#
_cell.length_a   1.000
_cell.length_b   1.000
_cell.length_c   1.000
_cell.angle_alpha   90.00
_cell.angle_beta   90.00
_cell.angle_gamma   90.00
#
_symmetry.space_group_name_H-M   'P 1'
#
loop_
_entity.id
_entity.type
_entity.pdbx_description
1 polymer ?
#
loop_
_entity_poly.entity_id
_entity_poly.type
_entity_poly.pdbx_seq_one_letter_code
_entity_poly.pdbx_strand_id
1 'polypeptide(L)'
;MARPRFLVAWILGFAVAAGLSAPPVGSQDLRARTPDPAVAAATSQAIRARYEAAAKISSTAQRDKEYGTLVGYASGAGDFELAMEIAARISAAGTRDTCYARIVYQAMKLGDIAAADRAAEKISSVILRDEQFKKIGDSCPSNTTTEGAASVLGLDGGKPKGPVHRSDRER
;
A
#
# COMPACT_ATOMS: atom_id res chain seq x y z
N MET A 1 28.19 -54.29 -29.22
CA MET A 1 29.53 -54.05 -28.64
C MET A 1 29.59 -52.58 -28.26
N ALA A 2 30.08 -52.08 -27.12
CA ALA A 2 30.38 -52.57 -25.79
C ALA A 2 30.62 -51.27 -24.99
N ARG A 3 30.04 -51.12 -23.78
CA ARG A 3 30.40 -50.03 -22.86
C ARG A 3 31.72 -50.38 -22.16
N PRO A 4 32.50 -49.36 -21.76
CA PRO A 4 32.94 -49.29 -20.36
C PRO A 4 32.69 -47.86 -19.82
N ARG A 5 32.03 -47.64 -18.68
CA ARG A 5 32.39 -47.96 -17.27
C ARG A 5 33.78 -47.46 -16.90
N PHE A 6 33.84 -46.27 -16.30
CA PHE A 6 34.86 -45.94 -15.30
C PHE A 6 34.17 -45.51 -14.01
N LEU A 7 34.56 -46.22 -12.96
CA LEU A 7 34.20 -46.08 -11.57
C LEU A 7 35.54 -45.82 -10.87
N VAL A 8 35.73 -44.66 -10.26
CA VAL A 8 36.68 -44.48 -9.15
C VAL A 8 36.12 -43.38 -8.25
N ALA A 9 35.63 -43.81 -7.09
CA ALA A 9 35.46 -42.97 -5.91
C ALA A 9 36.82 -42.69 -5.28
N TRP A 10 37.04 -41.51 -4.69
CA TRP A 10 37.80 -41.41 -3.44
C TRP A 10 37.29 -40.23 -2.61
N ILE A 11 37.21 -40.53 -1.32
CA ILE A 11 36.67 -39.76 -0.20
C ILE A 11 37.75 -38.81 0.29
N LEU A 12 37.38 -37.60 0.70
CA LEU A 12 38.10 -36.92 1.79
C LEU A 12 37.11 -36.14 2.65
N GLY A 13 36.94 -36.62 3.88
CA GLY A 13 36.21 -35.92 4.92
C GLY A 13 37.03 -34.75 5.47
N PHE A 14 36.32 -33.72 5.90
CA PHE A 14 36.79 -32.79 6.92
C PHE A 14 35.64 -32.59 7.91
N ALA A 15 35.80 -33.20 9.08
CA ALA A 15 35.06 -32.83 10.28
C ALA A 15 35.85 -31.72 10.98
N VAL A 16 35.28 -30.53 11.14
CA VAL A 16 35.79 -29.52 12.08
C VAL A 16 34.63 -28.80 12.77
N ALA A 17 34.72 -28.87 14.09
CA ALA A 17 34.23 -27.97 15.13
C ALA A 17 32.72 -27.78 15.32
N ALA A 18 32.25 -28.48 16.36
CA ALA A 18 31.19 -27.99 17.23
C ALA A 18 31.45 -26.53 17.64
N GLY A 19 30.47 -25.68 17.34
CA GLY A 19 30.46 -24.27 17.69
C GLY A 19 29.09 -23.65 17.39
N LEU A 20 28.00 -24.37 17.65
CA LEU A 20 26.67 -23.76 17.69
C LEU A 20 26.59 -22.89 18.94
N SER A 21 27.13 -21.67 18.86
CA SER A 21 26.62 -20.56 19.64
C SER A 21 25.20 -20.31 19.12
N ALA A 22 24.21 -20.76 19.89
CA ALA A 22 22.83 -20.38 19.66
C ALA A 22 22.76 -18.85 19.69
N PRO A 23 22.24 -18.17 18.65
CA PRO A 23 21.90 -16.77 18.80
C PRO A 23 20.87 -16.67 19.92
N PRO A 24 20.91 -15.64 20.79
CA PRO A 24 19.87 -15.44 21.76
C PRO A 24 18.55 -15.41 21.01
N VAL A 25 17.61 -16.25 21.44
CA VAL A 25 16.20 -16.18 21.07
C VAL A 25 15.70 -14.85 21.65
N GLY A 26 16.05 -13.77 20.95
CA GLY A 26 15.45 -12.47 21.10
C GLY A 26 14.03 -12.63 20.58
N SER A 27 13.08 -12.46 21.49
CA SER A 27 11.65 -12.39 21.25
C SER A 27 11.39 -11.73 19.90
N GLN A 28 11.03 -12.51 18.88
CA GLN A 28 10.61 -11.95 17.60
C GLN A 28 9.30 -11.23 17.87
N ASP A 29 9.45 -9.94 18.10
CA ASP A 29 8.39 -8.95 18.01
C ASP A 29 7.74 -9.14 16.62
N LEU A 30 6.54 -9.71 16.61
CA LEU A 30 5.68 -9.91 15.43
C LEU A 30 5.17 -8.57 14.87
N ARG A 31 5.87 -7.46 15.14
CA ARG A 31 5.61 -6.14 14.57
C ARG A 31 6.25 -6.05 13.20
N ALA A 32 5.38 -6.05 12.18
CA ALA A 32 5.60 -5.43 10.88
C ALA A 32 7.01 -5.67 10.29
N ARG A 33 7.34 -6.92 9.98
CA ARG A 33 8.49 -7.20 9.12
C ARG A 33 8.16 -6.71 7.72
N THR A 34 8.43 -5.44 7.46
CA THR A 34 8.48 -4.89 6.11
C THR A 34 9.39 -5.81 5.29
N PRO A 35 8.97 -6.23 4.07
CA PRO A 35 9.83 -7.02 3.21
C PRO A 35 11.18 -6.32 3.07
N ASP A 36 12.26 -7.10 3.12
CA ASP A 36 13.58 -6.58 2.81
C ASP A 36 13.51 -5.84 1.45
N PRO A 37 13.97 -4.58 1.35
CA PRO A 37 13.87 -3.81 0.12
C PRO A 37 14.48 -4.53 -1.09
N ALA A 38 15.49 -5.37 -0.89
CA ALA A 38 16.07 -6.20 -1.95
C ALA A 38 15.08 -7.28 -2.43
N VAL A 39 14.30 -7.87 -1.52
CA VAL A 39 13.26 -8.86 -1.84
C VAL A 39 12.08 -8.19 -2.55
N ALA A 40 11.69 -6.99 -2.12
CA ALA A 40 10.66 -6.21 -2.81
C ALA A 40 11.07 -5.88 -4.25
N ALA A 41 12.30 -5.37 -4.46
CA ALA A 41 12.82 -5.06 -5.80
C ALA A 41 12.90 -6.30 -6.71
N ALA A 42 13.40 -7.42 -6.19
CA ALA A 42 13.43 -8.69 -6.91
C ALA A 42 12.03 -9.19 -7.29
N THR A 43 11.06 -9.00 -6.40
CA THR A 43 9.64 -9.34 -6.65
C THR A 43 9.07 -8.49 -7.78
N SER A 44 9.26 -7.17 -7.73
CA SER A 44 8.82 -6.26 -8.79
C SER A 44 9.46 -6.59 -10.15
N GLN A 45 10.75 -6.92 -10.16
CA GLN A 45 11.45 -7.34 -11.38
C GLN A 45 10.86 -8.63 -11.97
N ALA A 46 10.57 -9.63 -11.13
CA ALA A 46 9.94 -10.87 -11.56
C ALA A 46 8.53 -10.64 -12.14
N ILE A 47 7.75 -9.74 -11.52
CA ILE A 47 6.43 -9.35 -12.02
C ILE A 47 6.55 -8.66 -13.38
N ARG A 48 7.50 -7.75 -13.57
CA ARG A 48 7.74 -7.09 -14.87
C ARG A 48 8.09 -8.08 -15.97
N ALA A 49 8.98 -9.03 -15.69
CA ALA A 49 9.31 -10.08 -16.66
C ALA A 49 8.08 -10.91 -17.06
N ARG A 50 7.20 -11.22 -16.10
CA ARG A 50 5.95 -11.94 -16.38
C ARG A 50 4.94 -11.07 -17.13
N TYR A 51 4.87 -9.77 -16.86
CA TYR A 51 4.07 -8.82 -17.62
C TYR A 51 4.51 -8.76 -19.10
N GLU A 52 5.81 -8.71 -19.38
CA GLU A 52 6.34 -8.75 -20.76
C GLU A 52 6.01 -10.06 -21.48
N ALA A 53 6.04 -11.19 -20.77
CA ALA A 53 5.61 -12.47 -21.31
C ALA A 53 4.09 -12.48 -21.60
N ALA A 54 3.28 -11.97 -20.67
CA ALA A 54 1.84 -11.87 -20.83
C ALA A 54 1.43 -10.97 -22.00
N ALA A 55 2.19 -9.90 -22.28
CA ALA A 55 1.96 -9.02 -23.42
C ALA A 55 2.02 -9.73 -24.79
N LYS A 56 2.68 -10.90 -24.87
CA LYS A 56 2.78 -11.72 -26.08
C LYS A 56 1.57 -12.65 -26.28
N ILE A 57 0.64 -12.72 -25.33
CA ILE A 57 -0.58 -13.51 -25.44
C ILE A 57 -1.50 -12.88 -26.51
N SER A 58 -1.89 -13.68 -27.51
CA SER A 58 -2.72 -13.22 -28.64
C SER A 58 -4.16 -12.95 -28.25
N SER A 59 -4.75 -13.77 -27.38
CA SER A 59 -6.11 -13.57 -26.89
C SER A 59 -6.15 -12.43 -25.88
N THR A 60 -6.85 -11.35 -26.24
CA THR A 60 -7.07 -10.19 -25.36
C THR A 60 -7.69 -10.59 -24.02
N ALA A 61 -8.70 -11.45 -24.01
CA ALA A 61 -9.36 -11.88 -22.78
C ALA A 61 -8.39 -12.65 -21.86
N GLN A 62 -7.56 -13.52 -22.44
CA GLN A 62 -6.58 -14.28 -21.67
C GLN A 62 -5.43 -13.41 -21.17
N ARG A 63 -5.00 -12.44 -21.97
CA ARG A 63 -4.01 -11.43 -21.59
C ARG A 63 -4.52 -10.56 -20.44
N ASP A 64 -5.74 -10.05 -20.54
CA ASP A 64 -6.35 -9.21 -19.49
C ASP A 64 -6.52 -9.99 -18.17
N LYS A 65 -6.87 -11.28 -18.25
CA LYS A 65 -6.91 -12.17 -17.09
C LYS A 65 -5.54 -12.33 -16.43
N GLU A 66 -4.49 -12.47 -17.24
CA GLU A 66 -3.12 -12.55 -16.74
C GLU A 66 -2.67 -11.22 -16.11
N TYR A 67 -2.98 -10.09 -16.74
CA TYR A 67 -2.75 -8.77 -16.17
C TYR A 67 -3.45 -8.58 -14.83
N GLY A 68 -4.72 -8.97 -14.69
CA GLY A 68 -5.42 -8.91 -13.40
C GLY A 68 -4.76 -9.77 -12.30
N THR A 69 -4.17 -10.90 -12.68
CA THR A 69 -3.38 -11.73 -11.77
C THR A 69 -2.12 -11.01 -11.31
N LEU A 70 -1.40 -10.38 -12.24
CA LEU A 70 -0.18 -9.62 -11.96
C LEU A 70 -0.43 -8.37 -11.11
N VAL A 71 -1.54 -7.66 -11.34
CA VAL A 71 -2.01 -6.57 -10.44
C VAL A 71 -2.13 -7.09 -9.02
N GLY A 72 -2.70 -8.28 -8.86
CA GLY A 72 -2.83 -8.94 -7.56
C GLY A 72 -1.51 -9.23 -6.87
N TYR A 73 -0.49 -9.64 -7.62
CA TYR A 73 0.85 -9.88 -7.07
C TYR A 73 1.56 -8.57 -6.73
N ALA A 74 1.53 -7.57 -7.62
CA ALA A 74 2.18 -6.28 -7.40
C ALA A 74 1.58 -5.54 -6.19
N SER A 75 0.25 -5.42 -6.13
CA SER A 75 -0.44 -4.79 -5.00
C SER A 75 -0.26 -5.56 -3.69
N GLY A 76 -0.18 -6.90 -3.74
CA GLY A 76 0.11 -7.72 -2.57
C GLY A 76 1.54 -7.55 -2.04
N ALA A 77 2.48 -7.20 -2.92
CA ALA A 77 3.86 -6.89 -2.56
C ALA A 77 4.06 -5.42 -2.13
N GLY A 78 3.02 -4.58 -2.21
CA GLY A 78 3.09 -3.15 -1.93
C GLY A 78 3.63 -2.28 -3.07
N ASP A 79 3.88 -2.85 -4.25
CA ASP A 79 4.29 -2.08 -5.44
C ASP A 79 3.04 -1.58 -6.18
N PHE A 80 2.42 -0.54 -5.60
CA PHE A 80 1.17 0.02 -6.12
C PHE A 80 1.34 0.74 -7.46
N GLU A 81 2.51 1.31 -7.73
CA GLU A 81 2.80 1.95 -9.02
C GLU A 81 2.83 0.93 -10.15
N LEU A 82 3.55 -0.19 -9.96
CA LEU A 82 3.54 -1.29 -10.93
C LEU A 82 2.15 -1.89 -11.08
N ALA A 83 1.40 -2.04 -9.98
CA ALA A 83 0.04 -2.55 -10.03
C ALA A 83 -0.88 -1.65 -10.88
N MET A 84 -0.78 -0.32 -10.71
CA MET A 84 -1.57 0.65 -11.49
C MET A 84 -1.16 0.67 -12.96
N GLU A 85 0.14 0.57 -13.25
CA GLU A 85 0.66 0.48 -14.62
C GLU A 85 0.07 -0.73 -15.35
N ILE A 86 0.09 -1.91 -14.72
CA ILE A 86 -0.45 -3.12 -15.31
C ILE A 86 -1.98 -3.03 -15.45
N ALA A 87 -2.69 -2.52 -14.44
CA ALA A 87 -4.14 -2.34 -14.51
C ALA A 87 -4.56 -1.45 -15.68
N ALA A 88 -3.79 -0.38 -15.97
CA ALA A 88 -4.07 0.52 -17.08
C ALA A 88 -4.03 -0.16 -18.46
N ARG A 89 -3.37 -1.32 -18.58
CA ARG A 89 -3.22 -2.09 -19.82
C ARG A 89 -4.37 -3.07 -20.07
N ILE A 90 -5.24 -3.27 -19.08
CA ILE A 90 -6.44 -4.10 -19.22
C ILE A 90 -7.45 -3.38 -20.11
N SER A 91 -7.89 -4.08 -21.16
CA SER A 91 -8.80 -3.53 -22.16
C SER A 91 -10.24 -3.50 -21.68
N ALA A 92 -10.68 -4.53 -20.97
CA ALA A 92 -12.03 -4.61 -20.42
C ALA A 92 -12.21 -3.65 -19.23
N ALA A 93 -13.00 -2.59 -19.40
CA ALA A 93 -13.18 -1.55 -18.40
C ALA A 93 -13.64 -2.09 -17.03
N GLY A 94 -14.60 -3.01 -17.00
CA GLY A 94 -15.06 -3.62 -15.74
C GLY A 94 -13.96 -4.42 -15.02
N THR A 95 -13.12 -5.15 -15.76
CA THR A 95 -11.98 -5.87 -15.21
C THR A 95 -10.91 -4.91 -14.69
N ARG A 96 -10.63 -3.84 -15.44
CA ARG A 96 -9.69 -2.79 -15.05
C ARG A 96 -10.13 -2.08 -13.77
N ASP A 97 -11.39 -1.68 -13.70
CA ASP A 97 -11.97 -1.03 -12.53
C ASP A 97 -11.93 -1.94 -11.29
N THR A 98 -12.21 -3.25 -11.47
CA THR A 98 -12.05 -4.25 -10.41
C THR A 98 -10.59 -4.35 -9.94
N CYS A 99 -9.63 -4.27 -10.86
CA CYS A 99 -8.21 -4.26 -10.53
C CYS A 99 -7.81 -3.02 -9.72
N TYR A 100 -8.28 -1.83 -10.10
CA TYR A 100 -8.06 -0.61 -9.31
C TYR A 100 -8.69 -0.70 -7.92
N ALA A 101 -9.92 -1.21 -7.80
CA ALA A 101 -10.55 -1.42 -6.49
C ALA A 101 -9.75 -2.41 -5.60
N ARG A 102 -9.12 -3.42 -6.20
CA ARG A 102 -8.21 -4.32 -5.46
C ARG A 102 -6.94 -3.60 -4.99
N ILE A 103 -6.39 -2.70 -5.80
CA ILE A 103 -5.25 -1.87 -5.41
C ILE A 103 -5.63 -0.98 -4.22
N VAL A 104 -6.78 -0.30 -4.27
CA VAL A 104 -7.32 0.49 -3.15
C VAL A 104 -7.33 -0.32 -1.86
N TYR A 105 -7.94 -1.50 -1.89
CA TYR A 105 -8.04 -2.38 -0.73
C TYR A 105 -6.67 -2.74 -0.14
N GLN A 106 -5.70 -3.11 -0.98
CA GLN A 106 -4.36 -3.47 -0.50
C GLN A 106 -3.57 -2.27 0.00
N ALA A 107 -3.70 -1.12 -0.65
CA ALA A 107 -3.08 0.13 -0.24
C ALA A 107 -3.58 0.57 1.14
N MET A 108 -4.89 0.55 1.35
CA MET A 108 -5.49 0.81 2.67
C MET A 108 -5.00 -0.18 3.73
N LYS A 109 -4.90 -1.47 3.38
CA LYS A 109 -4.40 -2.51 4.31
C LYS A 109 -2.95 -2.29 4.73
N LEU A 110 -2.12 -1.72 3.85
CA LEU A 110 -0.73 -1.37 4.15
C LEU A 110 -0.58 0.07 4.70
N GLY A 111 -1.67 0.82 4.84
CA GLY A 111 -1.67 2.20 5.33
C GLY A 111 -1.24 3.26 4.31
N ASP A 112 -1.09 2.90 3.03
CA ASP A 112 -0.77 3.85 1.96
C ASP A 112 -2.05 4.47 1.39
N ILE A 113 -2.60 5.43 2.13
CA ILE A 113 -3.83 6.13 1.73
C ILE A 113 -3.65 6.90 0.42
N ALA A 114 -2.45 7.46 0.17
CA ALA A 114 -2.19 8.19 -1.06
C ALA A 114 -2.24 7.27 -2.29
N ALA A 115 -1.71 6.05 -2.21
CA ALA A 115 -1.85 5.06 -3.28
C ALA A 115 -3.31 4.59 -3.45
N ALA A 116 -4.06 4.48 -2.35
CA ALA A 116 -5.48 4.16 -2.41
C ALA A 116 -6.27 5.25 -3.15
N ASP A 117 -6.04 6.53 -2.85
CA ASP A 117 -6.68 7.66 -3.55
C ASP A 117 -6.36 7.65 -5.05
N ARG A 118 -5.07 7.56 -5.41
CA ARG A 118 -4.64 7.50 -6.82
C ARG A 118 -5.30 6.34 -7.58
N ALA A 119 -5.42 5.17 -6.95
CA ALA A 119 -6.06 4.01 -7.57
C ALA A 119 -7.57 4.22 -7.74
N ALA A 120 -8.26 4.79 -6.74
CA ALA A 120 -9.68 5.09 -6.80
C ALA A 120 -10.00 6.09 -7.94
N GLU A 121 -9.18 7.11 -8.12
CA GLU A 121 -9.33 8.09 -9.21
C GLU A 121 -9.31 7.47 -10.62
N LYS A 122 -8.61 6.34 -10.80
CA LYS A 122 -8.52 5.64 -12.09
C LYS A 122 -9.74 4.78 -12.42
N ILE A 123 -10.65 4.57 -11.46
CA ILE A 123 -11.88 3.79 -11.67
C ILE A 123 -12.84 4.59 -12.55
N SER A 124 -13.24 3.99 -13.67
CA SER A 124 -14.14 4.64 -14.65
C SER A 124 -15.60 4.63 -14.20
N SER A 125 -16.05 3.55 -13.55
CA SER A 125 -17.39 3.46 -12.96
C SER A 125 -17.54 4.41 -11.78
N VAL A 126 -18.46 5.38 -11.92
CA VAL A 126 -18.74 6.38 -10.88
C VAL A 126 -19.18 5.71 -9.57
N ILE A 127 -20.11 4.76 -9.65
CA ILE A 127 -20.64 4.04 -8.48
C ILE A 127 -19.49 3.35 -7.73
N LEU A 128 -18.65 2.61 -8.45
CA LEU A 128 -17.56 1.86 -7.81
C LEU A 128 -16.48 2.79 -7.25
N ARG A 129 -16.21 3.91 -7.93
CA ARG A 129 -15.27 4.93 -7.49
C ARG A 129 -15.73 5.61 -6.20
N ASP A 130 -16.98 6.03 -6.15
CA ASP A 130 -17.57 6.67 -4.96
C ASP A 130 -17.60 5.70 -3.78
N GLU A 131 -17.88 4.42 -4.03
CA GLU A 131 -17.75 3.36 -3.02
C GLU A 131 -16.32 3.21 -2.49
N GLN A 132 -15.30 3.32 -3.35
CA GLN A 132 -13.90 3.24 -2.90
C GLN A 132 -13.49 4.48 -2.10
N PHE A 133 -13.86 5.69 -2.54
CA PHE A 133 -13.59 6.91 -1.78
C PHE A 133 -14.28 6.93 -0.43
N LYS A 134 -15.51 6.42 -0.36
CA LYS A 134 -16.20 6.25 0.93
C LYS A 134 -15.40 5.36 1.87
N LYS A 135 -14.91 4.20 1.41
CA LYS A 135 -14.09 3.30 2.23
C LYS A 135 -12.80 3.97 2.70
N ILE A 136 -12.14 4.73 1.84
CA ILE A 136 -10.92 5.46 2.18
C ILE A 136 -11.24 6.48 3.29
N GLY A 137 -12.28 7.30 3.11
CA GLY A 137 -12.73 8.28 4.10
C GLY A 137 -13.09 7.64 5.45
N ASP A 138 -13.83 6.52 5.43
CA ASP A 138 -14.22 5.77 6.64
C ASP A 138 -13.00 5.17 7.37
N SER A 139 -11.88 4.98 6.68
CA SER A 139 -10.64 4.42 7.27
C SER A 139 -9.72 5.46 7.90
N CYS A 140 -9.86 6.75 7.54
CA CYS A 140 -9.11 7.82 8.16
C CYS A 140 -9.79 8.21 9.48
N PRO A 141 -9.14 8.04 10.65
CA PRO A 141 -9.71 8.55 11.89
C PRO A 141 -9.82 10.08 11.76
N SER A 142 -11.05 10.59 11.80
CA SER A 142 -11.32 12.02 11.89
C SER A 142 -10.78 12.55 13.21
N ASN A 143 -9.52 12.95 13.25
CA ASN A 143 -8.97 13.75 14.34
C ASN A 143 -9.41 15.22 14.24
N THR A 144 -10.63 15.47 13.74
CA THR A 144 -11.29 16.76 13.95
C THR A 144 -11.87 16.75 15.37
N THR A 145 -10.97 16.82 16.36
CA THR A 145 -11.30 17.46 17.62
C THR A 145 -11.59 18.92 17.28
N THR A 146 -12.87 19.22 17.09
CA THR A 146 -13.42 20.57 16.92
C THR A 146 -13.35 21.38 18.23
N GLU A 147 -12.38 21.14 19.11
CA GLU A 147 -12.15 21.94 20.33
C GLU A 147 -11.10 23.05 20.14
N GLY A 148 -10.37 23.08 19.02
CA GLY A 148 -9.36 24.11 18.76
C GLY A 148 -9.84 25.36 18.01
N ALA A 149 -10.97 25.29 17.28
CA ALA A 149 -11.41 26.39 16.41
C ALA A 149 -12.22 27.48 17.14
N ALA A 150 -12.66 27.25 18.38
CA ALA A 150 -13.38 28.26 19.16
C ALA A 150 -12.47 29.35 19.77
N SER A 151 -11.14 29.16 19.78
CA SER A 151 -10.22 30.10 20.45
C SER A 151 -9.79 31.30 19.58
N VAL A 152 -10.06 31.30 18.27
CA VAL A 152 -9.57 32.35 17.35
C VAL A 152 -10.58 33.47 17.11
N LEU A 153 -11.83 33.34 17.59
CA LEU A 153 -12.86 34.36 17.36
C LEU A 153 -12.96 35.46 18.43
N GLY A 154 -12.12 35.46 19.47
CA GLY A 154 -11.93 36.65 20.31
C GLY A 154 -13.23 37.32 20.81
N LEU A 155 -14.31 36.56 21.00
CA LEU A 155 -15.52 37.05 21.64
C LEU A 155 -15.31 36.94 23.16
N ASP A 156 -14.25 37.58 23.63
CA ASP A 156 -14.03 37.76 25.05
C ASP A 156 -15.09 38.73 25.57
N GLY A 157 -15.83 38.25 26.56
CA GLY A 157 -16.97 38.92 27.14
C GLY A 157 -16.57 40.23 27.80
N GLY A 158 -16.67 41.33 27.05
CA GLY A 158 -16.63 42.68 27.58
C GLY A 158 -17.82 42.94 28.49
N LYS A 159 -17.64 42.73 29.80
CA LYS A 159 -18.53 43.21 30.88
C LYS A 159 -18.96 44.67 30.60
N PRO A 160 -20.26 45.01 30.73
CA PRO A 160 -20.66 46.41 30.70
C PRO A 160 -20.05 47.14 31.92
N LYS A 161 -19.18 48.12 31.66
CA LYS A 161 -18.74 49.08 32.68
C LYS A 161 -19.95 49.93 33.10
N GLY A 162 -20.09 50.10 34.41
CA GLY A 162 -21.27 50.60 35.11
C GLY A 162 -21.69 52.06 34.80
N PRO A 163 -22.73 52.53 35.51
CA PRO A 163 -23.42 53.77 35.18
C PRO A 163 -22.55 55.01 35.41
N VAL A 164 -22.50 55.88 34.40
CA VAL A 164 -21.86 57.20 34.47
C VAL A 164 -22.71 58.10 35.35
N HIS A 165 -22.25 58.32 36.58
CA HIS A 165 -22.75 59.40 37.43
C HIS A 165 -22.24 60.73 36.87
N ARG A 166 -23.13 61.50 36.23
CA ARG A 166 -22.92 62.91 35.90
C ARG A 166 -23.35 63.72 37.12
N SER A 167 -22.38 64.24 37.86
CA SER A 167 -22.60 65.27 38.88
C SER A 167 -21.95 66.56 38.41
N ASP A 168 -22.73 67.62 38.53
CA ASP A 168 -22.52 68.98 38.08
C ASP A 168 -21.17 69.58 38.45
N ARG A 169 -20.71 70.52 37.62
CA ARG A 169 -19.96 71.67 38.12
C ARG A 169 -20.28 72.91 37.33
N GLU A 170 -21.02 73.79 38.00
CA GLU A 170 -21.23 75.20 37.72
C GLU A 170 -19.90 75.93 37.47
N ARG A 171 -19.87 76.78 36.45
CA ARG A 171 -19.51 78.21 36.54
C ARG A 171 -19.81 78.93 35.23
#